data_AF-A0A0S8G1D7-F1
#
_entry.id   AF-A0A0S8G1D7-F1
#
_cell.length_a   1.000
_cell.length_b   1.000
_cell.length_c   1.000
_cell.angle_alpha   90.00
_cell.angle_beta   90.00
_cell.angle_gamma   90.00
#
_symmetry.space_group_name_H-M   'P 1'
#
loop_
_entity.id
_entity.type
_entity.pdbx_description
1 polymer ?
#
loop_
_entity_poly.entity_id
_entity_poly.type
_entity_poly.pdbx_seq_one_letter_code
_entity_poly.pdbx_strand_id
1 'polypeptide(L)'
;MIRHKWYVFIECIKLGLWWRGLVHDLSKFLPSEWFAYANYFYGDVDGAAFDIAWLRHQHRNPHHWQYWLLREDSGTVKALEMPYIYAFEMVADWRGAGMAQGKPDTLAWYEANRGKMHLHKATRVLVEDLLGRNPF
;
A
#
# COMPACT_ATOMS: atom_id res chain seq x y z
N MET A 1 -9.03 1.46 10.85
CA MET A 1 -9.40 0.62 9.70
C MET A 1 -10.56 1.19 8.88
N ILE A 2 -11.75 1.41 9.45
CA ILE A 2 -12.93 1.87 8.68
C ILE A 2 -12.72 3.25 8.03
N ARG A 3 -12.20 4.22 8.79
CA ARG A 3 -11.88 5.57 8.27
C ARG A 3 -10.89 5.54 7.10
N HIS A 4 -9.89 4.67 7.17
CA HIS A 4 -8.93 4.45 6.11
C HIS A 4 -9.62 3.95 4.83
N LYS A 5 -10.33 2.82 4.93
CA LYS A 5 -11.04 2.22 3.80
C LYS A 5 -12.01 3.19 3.11
N TRP A 6 -12.70 4.05 3.89
CA TRP A 6 -13.58 5.07 3.35
C TRP A 6 -12.86 6.11 2.49
N TYR A 7 -11.74 6.66 2.96
CA TYR A 7 -10.98 7.63 2.18
C TYR A 7 -10.30 7.01 0.96
N VAL A 8 -9.79 5.77 1.07
CA VAL A 8 -9.25 5.04 -0.09
C VAL A 8 -10.34 4.82 -1.14
N PHE A 9 -11.55 4.47 -0.73
CA PHE A 9 -12.69 4.32 -1.64
C PHE A 9 -12.99 5.64 -2.39
N ILE A 10 -13.03 6.77 -1.69
CA ILE A 10 -13.23 8.09 -2.31
C ILE A 10 -12.12 8.42 -3.31
N GLU A 11 -10.84 8.20 -2.96
CA GLU A 11 -9.72 8.46 -3.87
C GLU A 11 -9.75 7.52 -5.08
N CYS A 12 -10.09 6.24 -4.89
CA CYS A 12 -10.28 5.31 -5.98
C CYS A 12 -11.41 5.75 -6.92
N ILE A 13 -12.53 6.29 -6.42
CA ILE A 13 -13.59 6.84 -7.26
C ILE A 13 -13.06 8.00 -8.12
N LYS A 14 -12.30 8.93 -7.54
CA LYS A 14 -11.71 10.07 -8.27
C LYS A 14 -10.78 9.61 -9.40
N LEU A 15 -10.13 8.46 -9.23
CA LEU A 15 -9.24 7.84 -10.23
C LEU A 15 -9.96 6.86 -11.18
N GLY A 16 -11.29 6.73 -11.11
CA GLY A 16 -12.06 5.81 -11.95
C GLY A 16 -11.97 4.33 -11.55
N LEU A 17 -11.43 4.03 -10.37
CA LEU A 17 -11.18 2.67 -9.85
C LEU A 17 -12.17 2.26 -8.75
N TRP A 18 -13.46 2.56 -8.92
CA TRP A 18 -14.50 2.31 -7.91
C TRP A 18 -14.47 0.87 -7.36
N TRP A 19 -14.27 -0.14 -8.24
CA TRP A 19 -14.20 -1.54 -7.82
C TRP A 19 -13.00 -1.80 -6.91
N ARG A 20 -11.81 -1.27 -7.25
CA ARG A 20 -10.61 -1.42 -6.41
C ARG A 20 -10.83 -0.79 -5.04
N GLY A 21 -11.41 0.40 -4.97
CA GLY A 21 -11.74 1.05 -3.70
C GLY A 21 -12.70 0.21 -2.84
N LEU A 22 -13.68 -0.45 -3.46
CA LEU A 22 -14.63 -1.33 -2.75
C LEU A 22 -13.93 -2.56 -2.16
N VAL A 23 -13.12 -3.24 -2.99
CA VAL A 23 -12.43 -4.47 -2.59
C VAL A 23 -11.09 -4.26 -1.89
N HIS A 24 -10.67 -2.99 -1.74
CA HIS A 24 -9.40 -2.61 -1.11
C HIS A 24 -9.27 -3.27 0.27
N ASP A 25 -8.17 -4.00 0.45
CA ASP A 25 -7.76 -4.63 1.72
C ASP A 25 -8.79 -5.57 2.35
N LEU A 26 -9.68 -6.19 1.56
CA LEU A 26 -10.60 -7.18 2.11
C LEU A 26 -9.88 -8.40 2.74
N SER A 27 -8.61 -8.65 2.38
CA SER A 27 -7.81 -9.71 3.03
C SER A 27 -7.64 -9.51 4.54
N LYS A 28 -7.73 -8.27 5.05
CA LYS A 28 -7.61 -7.96 6.48
C LYS A 28 -8.69 -8.65 7.33
N PHE A 29 -9.80 -9.06 6.71
CA PHE A 29 -10.88 -9.80 7.37
C PHE A 29 -10.67 -11.32 7.38
N LEU A 30 -9.64 -11.85 6.69
CA LEU A 30 -9.29 -13.26 6.78
C LEU A 30 -8.71 -13.56 8.18
N PRO A 31 -9.04 -14.71 8.80
CA PRO A 31 -8.50 -15.09 10.12
C PRO A 31 -6.99 -14.98 10.22
N SER A 32 -6.28 -15.33 9.14
CA SER A 32 -4.81 -15.28 9.04
C SER A 32 -4.19 -13.88 9.09
N GLU A 33 -4.99 -12.82 8.98
CA GLU A 33 -4.59 -11.41 9.13
C GLU A 33 -5.29 -10.78 10.34
N TRP A 34 -6.61 -10.93 10.44
CA TRP A 34 -7.45 -10.28 11.46
C TRP A 34 -6.95 -10.50 12.89
N PHE A 35 -6.77 -11.76 13.29
CA PHE A 35 -6.41 -12.09 14.68
C PHE A 35 -5.00 -11.63 15.02
N ALA A 36 -4.05 -11.75 14.10
CA ALA A 36 -2.69 -11.29 14.30
C ALA A 36 -2.63 -9.76 14.47
N TYR A 37 -3.37 -9.01 13.66
CA TYR A 37 -3.50 -7.56 13.81
C TYR A 37 -4.16 -7.17 15.13
N ALA A 38 -5.28 -7.79 15.47
CA ALA A 38 -5.99 -7.50 16.71
C ALA A 38 -5.11 -7.76 17.95
N ASN A 39 -4.42 -8.89 17.96
CA ASN A 39 -3.51 -9.27 19.04
C ASN A 39 -2.29 -8.34 19.14
N TYR A 40 -1.73 -7.89 18.03
CA TYR A 40 -0.57 -7.00 18.04
C TYR A 40 -0.90 -5.57 18.52
N PHE A 41 -2.05 -5.03 18.10
CA PHE A 41 -2.42 -3.65 18.45
C PHE A 41 -3.22 -3.52 19.75
N TYR A 42 -3.89 -4.59 20.20
CA TYR A 42 -4.79 -4.56 21.35
C TYR A 42 -4.60 -5.72 22.34
N GLY A 43 -3.75 -6.69 22.02
CA GLY A 43 -3.35 -7.77 22.93
C GLY A 43 -1.95 -7.55 23.48
N ASP A 44 -1.44 -8.56 24.18
CA ASP A 44 -0.09 -8.61 24.74
C ASP A 44 0.64 -9.84 24.17
N VAL A 45 0.99 -9.78 22.89
CA VAL A 45 1.55 -10.91 22.14
C VAL A 45 2.71 -10.45 21.27
N ASP A 46 3.72 -11.29 21.16
CA ASP A 46 4.94 -11.03 20.37
C ASP A 46 4.65 -10.78 18.87
N GLY A 47 5.52 -10.00 18.23
CA GLY A 47 5.37 -9.47 16.88
C GLY A 47 5.47 -10.50 15.74
N ALA A 48 5.95 -11.72 16.00
CA ALA A 48 6.16 -12.72 14.94
C ALA A 48 4.88 -13.06 14.15
N ALA A 49 3.74 -13.20 14.84
CA ALA A 49 2.45 -13.46 14.18
C ALA A 49 2.00 -12.27 13.31
N PHE A 50 2.30 -11.05 13.78
CA PHE A 50 2.03 -9.83 13.04
C PHE A 50 2.90 -9.72 11.79
N ASP A 51 4.20 -10.03 11.87
CA ASP A 51 5.10 -9.99 10.71
C ASP A 51 4.63 -10.94 9.60
N ILE A 52 4.20 -12.15 9.96
CA ILE A 52 3.63 -13.12 9.01
C ILE A 52 2.33 -12.59 8.40
N ALA A 53 1.45 -12.00 9.21
CA ALA A 53 0.21 -11.40 8.73
C ALA A 53 0.46 -10.20 7.80
N TRP A 54 1.43 -9.35 8.13
CA TRP A 54 1.84 -8.21 7.32
C TRP A 54 2.44 -8.65 5.99
N LEU A 55 3.28 -9.69 5.99
CA LEU A 55 3.80 -10.29 4.77
C LEU A 55 2.67 -10.81 3.88
N ARG A 56 1.70 -11.55 4.44
CA ARG A 56 0.53 -12.05 3.72
C ARG A 56 -0.30 -10.91 3.15
N HIS A 57 -0.55 -9.87 3.94
CA HIS A 57 -1.30 -8.70 3.53
C HIS A 57 -0.68 -8.04 2.31
N GLN A 58 0.64 -7.80 2.34
CA GLN A 58 1.39 -7.26 1.21
C GLN A 58 1.31 -8.15 -0.04
N HIS A 59 1.36 -9.48 0.13
CA HIS A 59 1.33 -10.44 -0.99
C HIS A 59 -0.08 -10.89 -1.40
N ARG A 60 -1.14 -10.40 -0.76
CA ARG A 60 -2.54 -10.60 -1.17
C ARG A 60 -3.12 -9.37 -1.85
N ASN A 61 -2.59 -8.19 -1.54
CA ASN A 61 -3.07 -6.92 -2.09
C ASN A 61 -2.01 -6.33 -3.02
N PRO A 62 -2.16 -6.48 -4.35
CA PRO A 62 -1.16 -6.09 -5.33
C PRO A 62 -0.91 -4.59 -5.45
N HIS A 63 -1.67 -3.73 -4.74
CA HIS A 63 -1.34 -2.31 -4.65
C HIS A 63 -0.18 -2.03 -3.69
N HIS A 64 0.26 -2.99 -2.86
CA HIS A 64 1.50 -2.83 -2.11
C HIS A 64 2.70 -3.10 -3.01
N TRP A 65 3.66 -2.17 -3.03
CA TRP A 65 4.85 -2.32 -3.88
C TRP A 65 5.69 -3.55 -3.57
N GLN A 66 5.66 -4.04 -2.32
CA GLN A 66 6.33 -5.26 -1.89
C GLN A 66 5.83 -6.50 -2.64
N TYR A 67 4.58 -6.51 -3.09
CA TYR A 67 4.01 -7.58 -3.93
C TYR A 67 4.84 -7.80 -5.21
N TRP A 68 5.41 -6.73 -5.74
CA TRP A 68 6.13 -6.71 -7.02
C TRP A 68 7.64 -6.79 -6.85
N LEU A 69 8.12 -7.28 -5.70
CA LEU A 69 9.53 -7.57 -5.49
C LEU A 69 9.82 -9.05 -5.67
N LEU A 70 10.58 -9.37 -6.70
CA LEU A 70 11.15 -10.71 -6.88
C LEU A 70 12.45 -10.81 -6.10
N ARG A 71 12.47 -11.69 -5.09
CA ARG A 71 13.69 -12.08 -4.37
C ARG A 71 14.27 -13.32 -5.05
N GLU A 72 15.47 -13.21 -5.57
CA GLU A 72 16.19 -14.32 -6.22
C GLU A 72 17.06 -15.06 -5.20
N ASP A 73 17.42 -16.31 -5.51
CA ASP A 73 18.28 -17.14 -4.65
C ASP A 73 19.67 -16.53 -4.44
N SER A 74 20.11 -15.63 -5.34
CA SER A 74 21.34 -14.85 -5.19
C SER A 74 21.28 -13.79 -4.09
N GLY A 75 20.10 -13.57 -3.49
CA GLY A 75 19.82 -12.47 -2.58
C GLY A 75 19.50 -11.14 -3.29
N THR A 76 19.53 -11.12 -4.63
CA THR A 76 19.15 -9.94 -5.42
C THR A 76 17.65 -9.71 -5.34
N VAL A 77 17.24 -8.44 -5.28
CA VAL A 77 15.82 -8.04 -5.31
C VAL A 77 15.55 -7.25 -6.58
N LYS A 78 14.65 -7.76 -7.41
CA LYS A 78 14.20 -7.11 -8.65
C LYS A 78 12.83 -6.50 -8.44
N ALA A 79 12.70 -5.20 -8.67
CA ALA A 79 11.41 -4.54 -8.70
C ALA A 79 10.75 -4.73 -10.08
N LEU A 80 9.63 -5.45 -10.11
CA LEU A 80 8.85 -5.68 -11.31
C LEU A 80 7.92 -4.50 -11.59
N GLU A 81 7.59 -4.29 -12.86
CA GLU A 81 6.63 -3.25 -13.24
C GLU A 81 5.25 -3.57 -12.68
N MET A 82 4.71 -2.65 -11.89
CA MET A 82 3.36 -2.74 -11.36
C MET A 82 2.36 -2.31 -12.44
N PRO A 83 1.34 -3.13 -12.75
CA PRO A 83 0.22 -2.72 -13.61
C PRO A 83 -0.43 -1.42 -13.11
N TYR A 84 -0.78 -0.53 -14.04
CA TYR A 84 -1.23 0.83 -13.71
C TYR A 84 -2.39 0.87 -12.71
N ILE A 85 -3.34 -0.08 -12.80
CA ILE A 85 -4.50 -0.16 -11.91
C ILE A 85 -4.09 -0.27 -10.43
N TYR A 86 -2.99 -0.98 -10.14
CA TYR A 86 -2.50 -1.15 -8.78
C TYR A 86 -1.62 0.01 -8.34
N ALA A 87 -0.90 0.66 -9.28
CA ALA A 87 -0.16 1.88 -8.97
C ALA A 87 -1.10 3.04 -8.59
N PHE A 88 -2.23 3.14 -9.28
CA PHE A 88 -3.28 4.10 -8.98
C PHE A 88 -3.94 3.80 -7.63
N GLU A 89 -4.28 2.54 -7.37
CA GLU A 89 -4.79 2.11 -6.05
C GLU A 89 -3.77 2.38 -4.95
N MET A 90 -2.47 2.19 -5.18
CA MET A 90 -1.40 2.47 -4.22
C MET A 90 -1.33 3.96 -3.86
N VAL A 91 -1.46 4.85 -4.84
CA VAL A 91 -1.51 6.30 -4.58
C VAL A 91 -2.80 6.67 -3.83
N ALA A 92 -3.95 6.07 -4.19
CA ALA A 92 -5.21 6.25 -3.47
C ALA A 92 -5.13 5.74 -2.02
N ASP A 93 -4.46 4.62 -1.79
CA ASP A 93 -4.16 4.06 -0.47
C ASP A 93 -3.38 5.07 0.38
N TRP A 94 -2.28 5.61 -0.14
CA TRP A 94 -1.47 6.59 0.59
C TRP A 94 -2.21 7.89 0.91
N ARG A 95 -2.98 8.42 -0.06
CA ARG A 95 -3.85 9.59 0.18
C ARG A 95 -4.91 9.30 1.22
N GLY A 96 -5.54 8.13 1.12
CA GLY A 96 -6.52 7.63 2.07
C GLY A 96 -5.95 7.52 3.48
N ALA A 97 -4.75 6.97 3.61
CA ALA A 97 -4.01 6.85 4.86
C ALA A 97 -3.67 8.22 5.47
N GLY A 98 -3.22 9.16 4.64
CA GLY A 98 -2.94 10.54 5.06
C GLY A 98 -4.19 11.24 5.63
N MET A 99 -5.29 11.23 4.88
CA MET A 99 -6.58 11.78 5.36
C MET A 99 -7.07 11.09 6.63
N ALA A 100 -6.98 9.76 6.68
CA ALA A 100 -7.33 8.96 7.85
C ALA A 100 -6.39 9.14 9.05
N GLN A 101 -5.32 9.91 8.93
CA GLN A 101 -4.41 10.26 10.02
C GLN A 101 -4.39 11.77 10.31
N GLY A 102 -5.17 12.58 9.56
CA GLY A 102 -5.12 14.04 9.65
C GLY A 102 -3.85 14.65 9.03
N LYS A 103 -3.18 13.92 8.14
CA LYS A 103 -1.95 14.32 7.44
C LYS A 103 -2.16 14.17 5.92
N PRO A 104 -3.00 14.99 5.27
CA PRO A 104 -3.42 14.78 3.88
C PRO A 104 -2.31 15.06 2.84
N ASP A 105 -1.19 15.69 3.23
CA ASP A 105 -0.07 15.97 2.33
C ASP A 105 0.71 14.70 1.98
N THR A 106 0.21 14.02 0.95
CA THR A 106 0.74 12.73 0.51
C THR A 106 2.07 12.89 -0.24
N LEU A 107 2.27 14.01 -0.93
CA LEU A 107 3.53 14.28 -1.63
C LEU A 107 4.67 14.50 -0.64
N ALA A 108 4.46 15.30 0.41
CA ALA A 108 5.47 15.49 1.45
C ALA A 108 5.81 14.18 2.17
N TRP A 109 4.80 13.36 2.48
CA TRP A 109 5.02 12.03 3.05
C TRP A 109 5.79 11.12 2.08
N TYR A 110 5.45 11.15 0.79
CA TYR A 110 6.14 10.37 -0.24
C TYR A 110 7.61 10.78 -0.36
N GLU A 111 7.93 12.08 -0.43
CA GLU A 111 9.33 12.55 -0.51
C GLU A 111 10.15 12.10 0.70
N ALA A 112 9.57 12.13 1.90
CA ALA A 112 10.22 11.66 3.12
C ALA A 112 10.44 10.13 3.16
N ASN A 113 9.72 9.35 2.34
CA ASN A 113 9.73 7.88 2.41
C ASN A 113 10.13 7.18 1.10
N ARG A 114 10.21 7.87 -0.04
CA ARG A 114 10.46 7.27 -1.36
C ARG A 114 11.76 6.48 -1.44
N GLY A 115 12.79 6.88 -0.67
CA GLY A 115 14.07 6.17 -0.59
C GLY A 115 13.98 4.79 0.08
N LYS A 116 12.91 4.53 0.84
CA LYS A 116 12.64 3.21 1.45
C LYS A 116 11.86 2.28 0.51
N MET A 117 11.24 2.83 -0.53
CA MET A 117 10.39 2.10 -1.46
C MET A 117 11.23 1.58 -2.63
N HIS A 118 11.05 0.32 -3.00
CA HIS A 118 11.69 -0.27 -4.18
C HIS A 118 10.64 -0.43 -5.27
N LEU A 119 10.64 0.49 -6.25
CA LEU A 119 9.71 0.50 -7.37
C LEU A 119 10.45 0.32 -8.68
N HIS A 120 9.85 -0.38 -9.63
CA HIS A 120 10.28 -0.35 -11.02
C HIS A 120 10.27 1.09 -11.55
N LYS A 121 11.20 1.41 -12.46
CA LYS A 121 11.38 2.79 -12.96
C LYS A 121 10.10 3.37 -13.57
N ALA A 122 9.38 2.59 -14.38
CA ALA A 122 8.13 3.05 -14.99
C ALA A 122 7.03 3.29 -13.93
N THR A 123 6.90 2.39 -12.95
CA THR A 123 5.97 2.54 -11.82
C THR A 123 6.29 3.78 -10.99
N ARG A 124 7.59 4.05 -10.75
CA ARG A 124 8.05 5.26 -10.03
C ARG A 124 7.61 6.53 -10.75
N VAL A 125 7.83 6.62 -12.06
CA VAL A 125 7.44 7.78 -12.87
C VAL A 125 5.93 7.98 -12.80
N LEU A 126 5.14 6.92 -12.98
CA LEU A 126 3.68 6.97 -12.90
C LEU A 126 3.19 7.47 -11.54
N VAL A 127 3.74 6.93 -10.45
CA VAL A 127 3.40 7.34 -9.08
C VAL A 127 3.72 8.82 -8.83
N GLU A 128 4.88 9.28 -9.31
CA GLU A 128 5.31 10.68 -9.14
C GLU A 128 4.45 11.65 -9.94
N ASP A 129 4.07 11.28 -11.16
CA ASP A 129 3.11 12.04 -11.98
C ASP A 129 1.74 12.14 -11.29
N LEU A 130 1.20 11.03 -10.78
CA LEU A 130 -0.05 11.02 -10.02
C LEU A 130 0.02 11.90 -8.76
N LEU A 131 1.19 12.01 -8.13
CA LEU A 131 1.39 12.88 -6.96
C LEU A 131 1.62 14.35 -7.33
N GLY A 132 1.68 14.70 -8.62
CA GLY A 132 1.96 16.06 -9.08
C GLY A 132 3.41 16.49 -8.79
N ARG A 133 4.33 15.53 -8.71
CA ARG A 133 5.75 15.82 -8.47
C ARG A 133 6.36 16.35 -9.77
N ASN A 134 6.57 17.66 -9.85
CA ASN A 134 7.27 18.26 -10.99
C ASN A 134 8.68 17.67 -11.12
N PRO A 135 9.07 17.15 -12.30
CA PRO A 135 10.38 16.55 -12.45
C PRO A 135 11.53 17.53 -12.22
N PHE A 136 11.38 18.82 -12.55
CA PHE A 136 12.23 19.97 -12.18
C PHE A 136 11.41 21.25 -12.36
#